data_AF-G5J8Q9-F1
#
_entry.id   AF-G5J8Q9-F1
#
_cell.length_a   1.000
_cell.length_b   1.000
_cell.length_c   1.000
_cell.angle_alpha   90.00
_cell.angle_beta   90.00
_cell.angle_gamma   90.00
#
_symmetry.space_group_name_H-M   'P 1'
#
loop_
_entity.id
_entity.type
_entity.pdbx_description
1 polymer ?
#
loop_
_entity_poly.entity_id
_entity_poly.type
_entity_poly.pdbx_seq_one_letter_code
_entity_poly.pdbx_strand_id
1 'polypeptide(L)'
;MFDSQGQIIPLEDILLRNEDRIIELSYDTRLEGDYSLIIQQSEITDLAGNAVADEDLNQTITVTDVFIPIIETNLINDTGNSNSDFITNDPRITGQIVDSSTITEFTALFDSPESGNFVNILEQLEPDGSFTLDETVLNQINGGMDLSDGSQTLILTATDEAGNTLEISEFSFTLDTTAPIPQITSALSNRATFIEIDFGEEIINGDDLNNYTLTRLGEGEISITGVAFESEGLVQLTLAEPLIGGENYRLDLDSA
;
A
#
# COMPACT_ATOMS: atom_id res chain seq x y z
N MET A 1 -21.70 34.09 12.82
CA MET A 1 -21.09 33.84 11.49
C MET A 1 -22.16 33.18 10.63
N PHE A 2 -22.20 33.46 9.33
CA PHE A 2 -23.16 32.88 8.40
C PHE A 2 -22.41 32.16 7.28
N ASP A 3 -22.87 31.00 6.84
CA ASP A 3 -22.34 30.35 5.63
C ASP A 3 -22.91 31.00 4.34
N SER A 4 -22.48 30.49 3.19
CA SER A 4 -22.92 30.92 1.86
C SER A 4 -24.42 30.72 1.60
N GLN A 5 -25.10 29.87 2.38
CA GLN A 5 -26.55 29.63 2.31
C GLN A 5 -27.32 30.52 3.30
N GLY A 6 -26.61 31.33 4.10
CA GLY A 6 -27.19 32.18 5.14
C GLY A 6 -27.54 31.45 6.43
N GLN A 7 -27.06 30.22 6.62
CA GLN A 7 -27.23 29.48 7.88
C GLN A 7 -26.25 30.00 8.92
N ILE A 8 -26.72 30.13 10.17
CA ILE A 8 -25.88 30.55 11.29
C ILE A 8 -24.90 29.43 11.64
N ILE A 9 -23.61 29.76 11.64
CA ILE A 9 -22.54 28.91 12.16
C ILE A 9 -22.22 29.37 13.59
N PRO A 10 -22.34 28.46 14.58
CA PRO A 10 -22.02 28.79 15.96
C PRO A 10 -20.52 29.07 16.10
N LEU A 11 -20.21 30.09 16.87
CA LEU A 11 -18.84 30.36 17.31
C LEU A 11 -18.54 29.51 18.54
N GLU A 12 -17.31 29.04 18.67
CA GLU A 12 -16.84 28.32 19.84
C GLU A 12 -16.63 29.27 21.03
N ASP A 13 -16.09 30.46 20.76
CA ASP A 13 -15.85 31.48 21.78
C ASP A 13 -15.89 32.91 21.19
N ILE A 14 -16.16 33.88 22.07
CA ILE A 14 -16.11 35.31 21.79
C ILE A 14 -15.42 35.99 22.96
N LEU A 15 -14.22 36.53 22.71
CA LEU A 15 -13.39 37.17 23.72
C LEU A 15 -13.18 38.65 23.41
N LEU A 16 -13.14 39.46 24.46
CA LEU A 16 -12.73 40.85 24.39
C LEU A 16 -11.27 40.99 24.84
N ARG A 17 -10.48 41.73 24.07
CA ARG A 17 -9.05 41.96 24.30
C ARG A 17 -8.72 43.44 24.26
N ASN A 18 -7.55 43.78 24.82
CA ASN A 18 -6.98 45.12 24.78
C ASN A 18 -7.95 46.20 25.33
N GLU A 19 -8.41 46.02 26.57
CA GLU A 19 -9.37 46.94 27.22
C GLU A 19 -10.69 47.05 26.43
N ASP A 20 -11.23 45.90 26.01
CA ASP A 20 -12.49 45.78 25.26
C ASP A 20 -12.52 46.48 23.89
N ARG A 21 -11.34 46.67 23.28
CA ARG A 21 -11.21 47.30 21.96
C ARG A 21 -11.08 46.31 20.80
N ILE A 22 -10.81 45.04 21.10
CA ILE A 22 -10.63 43.98 20.10
C ILE A 22 -11.58 42.84 20.43
N ILE A 23 -12.35 42.41 19.44
CA ILE A 23 -13.16 41.19 19.50
C ILE A 23 -12.35 40.07 18.85
N GLU A 24 -12.08 39.00 19.59
CA GLU A 24 -11.47 37.76 19.13
C GLU A 24 -12.56 36.69 19.06
N LEU A 25 -12.71 36.05 17.90
CA LEU A 25 -13.72 35.03 17.64
C LEU A 25 -13.04 33.70 17.38
N SER A 26 -13.55 32.62 17.99
CA SER A 26 -13.10 31.25 17.71
C SER A 26 -14.23 30.47 17.04
N TYR A 27 -13.87 29.63 16.07
CA TYR A 27 -14.79 28.82 15.28
C TYR A 27 -14.13 27.49 14.89
N ASP A 28 -14.94 26.48 14.59
CA ASP A 28 -14.44 25.17 14.16
C ASP A 28 -13.82 25.30 12.76
N THR A 29 -12.51 25.06 12.66
CA THR A 29 -11.77 25.13 11.39
C THR A 29 -12.04 23.93 10.49
N ARG A 30 -12.76 22.90 10.96
CA ARG A 30 -13.23 21.80 10.12
C ARG A 30 -14.43 22.18 9.23
N LEU A 31 -15.01 23.35 9.45
CA LEU A 31 -16.09 23.88 8.64
C LEU A 31 -15.47 24.74 7.53
N GLU A 32 -15.02 24.10 6.47
CA GLU A 32 -14.55 24.78 5.27
C GLU A 32 -15.65 25.59 4.60
N GLY A 33 -15.23 26.62 3.86
CA GLY A 33 -16.10 27.39 2.98
C GLY A 33 -16.04 28.89 3.20
N ASP A 34 -16.92 29.58 2.49
CA ASP A 34 -17.09 31.02 2.58
C ASP A 34 -18.14 31.38 3.61
N TYR A 35 -17.75 32.28 4.51
CA TYR A 35 -18.55 32.78 5.60
C TYR A 35 -18.65 34.30 5.57
N SER A 36 -19.76 34.81 6.08
CA SER A 36 -19.94 36.22 6.38
C SER A 36 -20.01 36.44 7.89
N LEU A 37 -19.13 37.28 8.40
CA LEU A 37 -19.20 37.81 9.75
C LEU A 37 -19.96 39.14 9.71
N ILE A 38 -21.13 39.15 10.36
CA ILE A 38 -21.92 40.35 10.55
C ILE A 38 -21.84 40.74 12.03
N ILE A 39 -21.34 41.94 12.31
CA ILE A 39 -21.39 42.54 13.64
C ILE A 39 -22.51 43.58 13.63
N GLN A 40 -23.59 43.30 14.37
CA GLN A 40 -24.70 44.24 14.56
C GLN A 40 -24.24 45.39 15.45
N GLN A 41 -24.02 46.55 14.85
CA GLN A 41 -23.39 47.68 15.54
C GLN A 41 -24.31 48.43 16.50
N SER A 42 -25.64 48.29 16.34
CA SER A 42 -26.64 48.97 17.17
C SER A 42 -26.61 48.58 18.65
N GLU A 43 -25.99 47.44 18.98
CA GLU A 43 -25.85 46.94 20.36
C GLU A 43 -24.46 47.24 20.97
N ILE A 44 -23.57 47.89 20.23
CA ILE A 44 -22.22 48.23 20.68
C ILE A 44 -22.15 49.74 20.94
N THR A 45 -21.80 50.10 22.17
CA THR A 45 -21.59 51.49 22.57
C THR A 45 -20.20 51.69 23.17
N ASP A 46 -19.62 52.87 22.98
CA ASP A 46 -18.43 53.27 23.75
C ASP A 46 -18.77 53.54 25.23
N LEU A 47 -17.75 53.83 26.05
CA LEU A 47 -17.95 54.17 27.48
C LEU A 47 -18.83 55.41 27.70
N ALA A 48 -18.97 56.28 26.70
CA ALA A 48 -19.82 57.47 26.75
C ALA A 48 -21.25 57.21 26.21
N GLY A 49 -21.55 55.99 25.75
CA GLY A 49 -22.85 55.59 25.23
C GLY A 49 -23.07 55.96 23.75
N ASN A 50 -22.03 56.35 23.02
CA ASN A 50 -22.14 56.55 21.57
C ASN A 50 -22.19 55.19 20.89
N ALA A 51 -23.22 54.94 20.08
CA ALA A 51 -23.27 53.77 19.22
C ALA A 51 -22.12 53.78 18.20
N VAL A 52 -21.65 52.59 17.81
CA VAL A 52 -20.75 52.45 16.66
C VAL A 52 -21.48 52.92 15.38
N ALA A 53 -20.74 53.38 14.36
CA ALA A 53 -21.28 54.05 13.17
C ALA A 53 -22.39 53.23 12.46
N ASP A 54 -23.26 53.92 11.72
CA ASP A 54 -24.57 53.40 11.25
C ASP A 54 -24.53 52.31 10.15
N GLU A 55 -23.37 51.72 9.86
CA GLU A 55 -23.22 50.66 8.86
C GLU A 55 -22.70 49.38 9.51
N ASP A 56 -23.48 48.29 9.48
CA ASP A 56 -23.05 46.97 9.95
C ASP A 56 -21.70 46.56 9.34
N LEU A 57 -20.82 45.97 10.16
CA LEU A 57 -19.57 45.44 9.63
C LEU A 57 -19.90 44.09 9.01
N ASN A 58 -19.82 44.01 7.68
CA ASN A 58 -19.93 42.76 6.95
C ASN A 58 -18.57 42.38 6.37
N GLN A 59 -17.94 41.37 6.96
CA GLN A 59 -16.64 40.86 6.55
C GLN A 59 -16.80 39.45 6.01
N THR A 60 -16.28 39.20 4.81
CA THR A 60 -16.17 37.83 4.27
C THR A 60 -14.94 37.14 4.86
N ILE A 61 -15.11 35.90 5.29
CA ILE A 61 -14.07 35.01 5.83
C ILE A 61 -14.11 33.75 4.98
N THR A 62 -12.97 33.33 4.44
CA THR A 62 -12.84 32.04 3.77
C THR A 62 -12.03 31.12 4.67
N VAL A 63 -12.58 29.96 5.00
CA VAL A 63 -11.90 28.89 5.72
C VAL A 63 -11.55 27.83 4.70
N THR A 64 -10.26 27.57 4.50
CA THR A 64 -9.76 26.57 3.55
C THR A 64 -9.31 25.32 4.30
N ASP A 65 -9.35 24.17 3.65
CA ASP A 65 -8.74 22.94 4.18
C ASP A 65 -7.25 23.19 4.45
N VAL A 66 -6.75 22.58 5.52
CA VAL A 66 -5.33 22.59 5.91
C VAL A 66 -4.80 21.18 6.21
N PHE A 67 -5.65 20.16 6.07
CA PHE A 67 -5.26 18.78 6.28
C PHE A 67 -4.65 18.21 5.00
N ILE A 68 -3.58 17.46 5.16
CA ILE A 68 -2.97 16.75 4.04
C ILE A 68 -3.70 15.43 3.80
N PRO A 69 -3.76 14.95 2.55
CA PRO A 69 -4.28 13.62 2.25
C PRO A 69 -3.52 12.52 2.99
N ILE A 70 -4.22 11.44 3.36
CA ILE A 70 -3.63 10.23 3.92
C ILE A 70 -3.78 9.11 2.89
N ILE A 71 -2.68 8.40 2.59
CA ILE A 71 -2.69 7.25 1.67
C ILE A 71 -2.40 5.97 2.45
N GLU A 72 -3.25 4.97 2.27
CA GLU A 72 -3.03 3.59 2.72
C GLU A 72 -2.93 2.67 1.51
N THR A 73 -1.91 1.82 1.47
CA THR A 73 -1.58 0.95 0.32
C THR A 73 -1.37 -0.49 0.75
N ASN A 74 -1.70 -1.42 -0.13
CA ASN A 74 -1.48 -2.84 0.07
C ASN A 74 -1.36 -3.59 -1.27
N LEU A 75 -0.84 -4.81 -1.23
CA LEU A 75 -0.97 -5.74 -2.34
C LEU A 75 -2.44 -6.19 -2.49
N ILE A 76 -2.90 -6.37 -3.73
CA ILE A 76 -4.21 -7.02 -3.97
C ILE A 76 -4.15 -8.46 -3.48
N ASN A 77 -3.07 -9.15 -3.82
CA ASN A 77 -2.80 -10.50 -3.37
C ASN A 77 -1.36 -10.56 -2.83
N ASP A 78 -1.23 -10.78 -1.53
CA ASP A 78 0.03 -11.17 -0.91
C ASP A 78 0.10 -12.70 -0.96
N THR A 79 0.90 -13.22 -1.90
CA THR A 79 0.89 -14.65 -2.30
C THR A 79 1.99 -15.48 -1.66
N GLY A 80 2.85 -14.84 -0.86
CA GLY A 80 3.91 -15.48 -0.08
C GLY A 80 3.38 -16.32 1.09
N ASN A 81 4.30 -16.70 1.96
CA ASN A 81 3.99 -17.57 3.10
C ASN A 81 3.08 -16.89 4.14
N SER A 82 3.16 -15.56 4.25
CA SER A 82 2.29 -14.75 5.07
C SER A 82 1.45 -13.83 4.21
N ASN A 83 0.23 -13.55 4.63
CA ASN A 83 -0.63 -12.54 3.99
C ASN A 83 -0.30 -11.10 4.44
N SER A 84 0.93 -10.90 4.90
CA SER A 84 1.39 -9.62 5.46
C SER A 84 2.91 -9.49 5.48
N ASP A 85 3.64 -10.35 4.75
CA ASP A 85 5.09 -10.21 4.59
C ASP A 85 5.44 -9.41 3.33
N PHE A 86 4.45 -9.12 2.48
CA PHE A 86 4.57 -8.39 1.23
C PHE A 86 5.54 -9.06 0.25
N ILE A 87 5.56 -10.39 0.22
CA ILE A 87 6.27 -11.18 -0.77
C ILE A 87 5.23 -11.78 -1.72
N THR A 88 5.31 -11.47 -3.01
CA THR A 88 4.25 -11.87 -3.94
C THR A 88 4.73 -12.16 -5.35
N ASN A 89 4.03 -13.04 -6.06
CA ASN A 89 4.11 -13.21 -7.51
C ASN A 89 3.07 -12.37 -8.29
N ASP A 90 2.25 -11.60 -7.59
CA ASP A 90 1.22 -10.73 -8.16
C ASP A 90 1.52 -9.27 -7.79
N PRO A 91 2.02 -8.45 -8.72
CA PRO A 91 2.48 -7.10 -8.41
C PRO A 91 1.34 -6.11 -8.17
N ARG A 92 0.08 -6.49 -8.39
CA ARG A 92 -1.03 -5.54 -8.39
C ARG A 92 -1.26 -4.96 -6.99
N ILE A 93 -1.54 -3.65 -6.95
CA ILE A 93 -1.66 -2.86 -5.71
C ILE A 93 -3.07 -2.29 -5.60
N THR A 94 -3.54 -2.19 -4.36
CA THR A 94 -4.77 -1.48 -4.00
C THR A 94 -4.46 -0.45 -2.91
N GLY A 95 -5.31 0.56 -2.79
CA GLY A 95 -5.21 1.48 -1.68
C GLY A 95 -6.42 2.38 -1.51
N GLN A 96 -6.30 3.27 -0.55
CA GLN A 96 -7.30 4.26 -0.18
C GLN A 96 -6.60 5.59 0.08
N ILE A 97 -7.14 6.66 -0.49
CA ILE A 97 -6.82 8.03 -0.11
C ILE A 97 -7.98 8.55 0.74
N VAL A 98 -7.66 9.10 1.91
CA VAL A 98 -8.63 9.68 2.84
C VAL A 98 -8.31 11.16 2.99
N ASP A 99 -9.28 11.99 2.63
CA ASP A 99 -9.22 13.44 2.75
C ASP A 99 -10.63 14.05 2.82
N SER A 100 -10.77 15.24 3.41
CA SER A 100 -12.04 16.00 3.43
C SER A 100 -12.32 16.69 2.10
N SER A 101 -11.25 17.08 1.41
CA SER A 101 -11.26 17.76 0.13
C SER A 101 -11.12 16.78 -1.03
N THR A 102 -11.48 17.24 -2.23
CA THR A 102 -11.31 16.43 -3.45
C THR A 102 -9.83 16.37 -3.80
N ILE A 103 -9.32 15.18 -4.13
CA ILE A 103 -7.95 15.02 -4.65
C ILE A 103 -7.88 15.52 -6.09
N THR A 104 -6.96 16.44 -6.36
CA THR A 104 -6.79 17.06 -7.69
C THR A 104 -5.50 16.64 -8.39
N GLU A 105 -4.55 16.07 -7.66
CA GLU A 105 -3.34 15.47 -8.20
C GLU A 105 -3.03 14.20 -7.42
N PHE A 106 -2.77 13.10 -8.13
CA PHE A 106 -2.34 11.83 -7.56
C PHE A 106 -1.29 11.24 -8.49
N THR A 107 -0.08 11.06 -7.97
CA THR A 107 1.06 10.64 -8.79
C THR A 107 1.86 9.52 -8.15
N ALA A 108 2.54 8.75 -8.98
CA ALA A 108 3.31 7.59 -8.57
C ALA A 108 4.66 7.51 -9.27
N LEU A 109 5.63 6.87 -8.61
CA LEU A 109 6.95 6.57 -9.13
C LEU A 109 7.49 5.30 -8.49
N PHE A 110 8.18 4.46 -9.26
CA PHE A 110 9.05 3.42 -8.71
C PHE A 110 10.48 3.93 -8.55
N ASP A 111 11.09 3.59 -7.41
CA ASP A 111 12.52 3.69 -7.12
C ASP A 111 13.23 4.98 -7.60
N SER A 112 13.47 5.90 -6.65
CA SER A 112 14.30 7.13 -6.75
C SER A 112 13.53 8.46 -6.97
N PRO A 113 12.94 9.05 -5.92
CA PRO A 113 12.11 10.26 -6.00
C PRO A 113 12.90 11.52 -6.37
N GLU A 114 14.22 11.53 -6.19
CA GLU A 114 15.06 12.72 -6.45
C GLU A 114 15.37 12.92 -7.95
N SER A 115 15.12 11.91 -8.79
CA SER A 115 15.49 11.94 -10.22
C SER A 115 14.47 11.30 -11.16
N GLY A 116 13.47 10.60 -10.60
CA GLY A 116 12.38 10.01 -11.36
C GLY A 116 11.31 11.04 -11.76
N ASN A 117 10.62 10.77 -12.85
CA ASN A 117 9.44 11.53 -13.25
C ASN A 117 8.21 10.84 -12.69
N PHE A 118 7.50 11.52 -11.80
CA PHE A 118 6.20 11.06 -11.33
C PHE A 118 5.21 10.93 -12.50
N VAL A 119 4.47 9.84 -12.50
CA VAL A 119 3.39 9.56 -13.44
C VAL A 119 2.07 9.95 -12.79
N ASN A 120 1.28 10.76 -13.48
CA ASN A 120 -0.07 11.07 -13.02
C ASN A 120 -0.98 9.84 -13.17
N ILE A 121 -1.56 9.41 -12.06
CA ILE A 121 -2.46 8.26 -11.95
C ILE A 121 -3.80 8.65 -11.31
N LEU A 122 -4.16 9.93 -11.37
CA LEU A 122 -5.43 10.45 -10.84
C LEU A 122 -6.66 9.73 -11.42
N GLU A 123 -6.58 9.27 -12.68
CA GLU A 123 -7.65 8.50 -13.31
C GLU A 123 -7.91 7.14 -12.66
N GLN A 124 -7.01 6.64 -11.81
CA GLN A 124 -7.19 5.39 -11.05
C GLN A 124 -7.88 5.60 -9.70
N LEU A 125 -8.05 6.86 -9.29
CA LEU A 125 -8.72 7.21 -8.05
C LEU A 125 -10.24 7.24 -8.27
N GLU A 126 -10.94 6.37 -7.56
CA GLU A 126 -12.39 6.31 -7.57
C GLU A 126 -12.98 7.42 -6.68
N PRO A 127 -14.27 7.79 -6.88
CA PRO A 127 -14.91 8.84 -6.09
C PRO A 127 -14.99 8.58 -4.58
N ASP A 128 -14.85 7.33 -4.15
CA ASP A 128 -14.80 6.95 -2.73
C ASP A 128 -13.37 7.00 -2.15
N GLY A 129 -12.39 7.43 -2.94
CA GLY A 129 -10.98 7.51 -2.59
C GLY A 129 -10.23 6.19 -2.73
N SER A 130 -10.89 5.10 -3.09
CA SER A 130 -10.20 3.84 -3.37
C SER A 130 -9.44 3.92 -4.71
N PHE A 131 -8.37 3.16 -4.85
CA PHE A 131 -7.66 3.02 -6.12
C PHE A 131 -7.11 1.62 -6.29
N THR A 132 -6.91 1.23 -7.55
CA THR A 132 -6.27 -0.03 -7.93
C THR A 132 -5.24 0.24 -9.01
N LEU A 133 -4.04 -0.31 -8.85
CA LEU A 133 -2.96 -0.25 -9.83
C LEU A 133 -2.75 -1.66 -10.39
N ASP A 134 -3.24 -1.87 -11.61
CA ASP A 134 -3.00 -3.10 -12.35
C ASP A 134 -1.60 -3.11 -12.99
N GLU A 135 -1.22 -4.23 -13.61
CA GLU A 135 0.07 -4.37 -14.29
C GLU A 135 0.30 -3.29 -15.37
N THR A 136 -0.74 -2.86 -16.09
CA THR A 136 -0.60 -1.85 -17.14
C THR A 136 -0.20 -0.51 -16.52
N VAL A 137 -0.86 -0.12 -15.43
CA VAL A 137 -0.55 1.12 -14.70
C VAL A 137 0.81 1.02 -14.03
N LEU A 138 1.15 -0.10 -13.38
CA LEU A 138 2.44 -0.30 -12.74
C LEU A 138 3.60 -0.23 -13.75
N ASN A 139 3.43 -0.82 -14.93
CA ASN A 139 4.39 -0.72 -16.02
C ASN A 139 4.54 0.71 -16.50
N GLN A 140 3.44 1.46 -16.63
CA GLN A 140 3.49 2.88 -16.98
C GLN A 140 4.29 3.69 -15.96
N ILE A 141 4.08 3.45 -14.66
CA ILE A 141 4.84 4.06 -13.56
C ILE A 141 6.32 3.68 -13.66
N ASN A 142 6.63 2.44 -14.03
CA ASN A 142 7.98 1.91 -14.24
C ASN A 142 8.58 2.26 -15.63
N GLY A 143 8.17 3.39 -16.24
CA GLY A 143 8.72 3.86 -17.51
C GLY A 143 8.34 3.01 -18.74
N GLY A 144 7.24 2.26 -18.65
CA GLY A 144 6.71 1.39 -19.70
C GLY A 144 7.31 -0.01 -19.72
N MET A 145 7.96 -0.45 -18.65
CA MET A 145 8.60 -1.76 -18.53
C MET A 145 7.94 -2.59 -17.42
N ASP A 146 7.96 -3.92 -17.60
CA ASP A 146 7.55 -4.84 -16.54
C ASP A 146 8.41 -4.66 -15.28
N LEU A 147 7.79 -4.82 -14.11
CA LEU A 147 8.53 -4.89 -12.85
C LEU A 147 9.40 -6.15 -12.85
N SER A 148 10.62 -6.02 -12.34
CA SER A 148 11.56 -7.14 -12.23
C SER A 148 11.39 -7.81 -10.88
N ASP A 149 11.79 -9.09 -10.78
CA ASP A 149 11.85 -9.74 -9.47
C ASP A 149 12.83 -9.00 -8.54
N GLY A 150 12.50 -8.98 -7.26
CA GLY A 150 13.24 -8.33 -6.20
C GLY A 150 12.42 -7.30 -5.43
N SER A 151 13.13 -6.48 -4.66
CA SER A 151 12.50 -5.42 -3.86
C SER A 151 12.04 -4.29 -4.77
N GLN A 152 10.77 -3.92 -4.62
CA GLN A 152 10.15 -2.77 -5.26
C GLN A 152 9.73 -1.75 -4.21
N THR A 153 9.94 -0.45 -4.48
CA THR A 153 9.39 0.63 -3.66
C THR A 153 8.56 1.58 -4.51
N LEU A 154 7.25 1.57 -4.28
CA LEU A 154 6.30 2.50 -4.86
C LEU A 154 6.23 3.76 -4.00
N ILE A 155 6.38 4.91 -4.64
CA ILE A 155 6.29 6.22 -4.02
C ILE A 155 5.06 6.92 -4.57
N LEU A 156 4.17 7.36 -3.69
CA LEU A 156 2.91 8.01 -4.01
C LEU A 156 2.87 9.42 -3.43
N THR A 157 2.26 10.34 -4.17
CA THR A 157 1.98 11.71 -3.72
C THR A 157 0.55 12.07 -4.06
N ALA A 158 -0.09 12.88 -3.23
CA ALA A 158 -1.43 13.39 -3.48
C ALA A 158 -1.55 14.84 -3.05
N THR A 159 -2.28 15.63 -3.83
CA THR A 159 -2.62 17.03 -3.52
C THR A 159 -4.14 17.20 -3.61
N ASP A 160 -4.73 17.81 -2.59
CA ASP A 160 -6.15 18.14 -2.56
C ASP A 160 -6.48 19.43 -3.34
N GLU A 161 -7.75 19.82 -3.41
CA GLU A 161 -8.20 21.05 -4.07
C GLU A 161 -7.80 22.34 -3.30
N ALA A 162 -7.57 22.24 -1.99
CA ALA A 162 -7.10 23.35 -1.16
C ALA A 162 -5.58 23.61 -1.31
N GLY A 163 -4.85 22.69 -1.95
CA GLY A 163 -3.42 22.76 -2.18
C GLY A 163 -2.58 22.13 -1.06
N ASN A 164 -3.17 21.32 -0.18
CA ASN A 164 -2.44 20.52 0.80
C ASN A 164 -1.89 19.26 0.11
N THR A 165 -0.59 19.01 0.28
CA THR A 165 0.12 17.93 -0.41
C THR A 165 0.74 16.95 0.58
N LEU A 166 0.48 15.66 0.37
CA LEU A 166 1.31 14.58 0.90
C LEU A 166 2.50 14.37 -0.04
N GLU A 167 3.66 14.87 0.38
CA GLU A 167 4.87 14.88 -0.45
C GLU A 167 5.39 13.47 -0.77
N ILE A 168 5.34 12.54 0.19
CA ILE A 168 5.85 11.17 0.02
C ILE A 168 5.02 10.19 0.88
N SER A 169 4.51 9.14 0.24
CA SER A 169 4.05 7.90 0.85
C SER A 169 4.76 6.73 0.19
N GLU A 170 5.50 5.93 0.97
CA GLU A 170 6.28 4.79 0.46
C GLU A 170 5.59 3.47 0.77
N PHE A 171 5.55 2.58 -0.22
CA PHE A 171 5.08 1.20 -0.09
C PHE A 171 6.11 0.25 -0.69
N SER A 172 6.68 -0.62 0.12
CA SER A 172 7.69 -1.59 -0.30
C SER A 172 7.16 -3.02 -0.25
N PHE A 173 7.49 -3.80 -1.27
CA PHE A 173 7.17 -5.22 -1.38
C PHE A 173 8.28 -5.94 -2.16
N THR A 174 8.31 -7.27 -2.08
CA THR A 174 9.18 -8.11 -2.90
C THR A 174 8.33 -8.79 -3.96
N LEU A 175 8.65 -8.54 -5.23
CA LEU A 175 8.07 -9.27 -6.35
C LEU A 175 8.94 -10.51 -6.63
N ASP A 176 8.32 -11.66 -6.74
CA ASP A 176 8.97 -12.89 -7.17
C ASP A 176 8.04 -13.67 -8.09
N THR A 177 8.30 -13.58 -9.39
CA THR A 177 7.56 -14.28 -10.44
C THR A 177 8.32 -15.49 -10.98
N THR A 178 9.53 -15.74 -10.48
CA THR A 178 10.36 -16.85 -10.93
C THR A 178 10.03 -18.09 -10.12
N ALA A 179 9.69 -19.18 -10.81
CA ALA A 179 9.44 -20.45 -10.14
C ALA A 179 10.76 -21.13 -9.74
N PRO A 180 10.79 -21.85 -8.61
CA PRO A 180 11.96 -22.60 -8.17
C PRO A 180 12.33 -23.68 -9.19
N ILE A 181 13.63 -23.93 -9.36
CA ILE A 181 14.15 -24.94 -10.28
C ILE A 181 14.83 -26.05 -9.48
N PRO A 182 14.16 -27.20 -9.27
CA PRO A 182 14.73 -28.31 -8.50
C PRO A 182 15.90 -28.97 -9.23
N GLN A 183 16.99 -29.24 -8.51
CA GLN A 183 18.18 -29.94 -8.99
C GLN A 183 18.57 -31.03 -7.99
N ILE A 184 18.89 -32.23 -8.49
CA ILE A 184 19.42 -33.31 -7.64
C ILE A 184 20.90 -33.03 -7.37
N THR A 185 21.26 -32.86 -6.11
CA THR A 185 22.64 -32.54 -5.68
C THR A 185 23.36 -33.73 -5.07
N SER A 186 22.62 -34.68 -4.50
CA SER A 186 23.19 -35.92 -3.97
C SER A 186 23.90 -36.75 -5.05
N ALA A 187 25.05 -37.32 -4.70
CA ALA A 187 25.72 -38.29 -5.56
C ALA A 187 24.95 -39.62 -5.54
N LEU A 188 24.12 -39.84 -6.56
CA LEU A 188 23.38 -41.09 -6.71
C LEU A 188 24.34 -42.25 -7.02
N SER A 189 24.60 -43.08 -6.01
CA SER A 189 25.43 -44.28 -6.13
C SER A 189 24.57 -45.54 -6.19
N ASN A 190 25.18 -46.67 -6.59
CA ASN A 190 24.52 -47.95 -6.36
C ASN A 190 24.36 -48.11 -4.85
N ARG A 191 23.10 -48.18 -4.40
CA ARG A 191 22.69 -48.25 -3.00
C ARG A 191 22.56 -46.92 -2.25
N ALA A 192 22.40 -45.79 -2.94
CA ALA A 192 21.88 -44.58 -2.32
C ALA A 192 20.52 -44.88 -1.65
N THR A 193 20.36 -44.44 -0.41
CA THR A 193 19.12 -44.60 0.39
C THR A 193 18.42 -43.28 0.62
N PHE A 194 18.96 -42.20 0.04
CA PHE A 194 18.38 -40.88 0.06
C PHE A 194 18.64 -40.15 -1.26
N ILE A 195 17.85 -39.12 -1.52
CA ILE A 195 18.02 -38.18 -2.64
C ILE A 195 17.98 -36.77 -2.04
N GLU A 196 19.00 -35.96 -2.30
CA GLU A 196 18.99 -34.52 -1.99
C GLU A 196 18.59 -33.72 -3.23
N ILE A 197 17.65 -32.80 -3.04
CA ILE A 197 17.09 -31.91 -4.05
C ILE A 197 17.29 -30.48 -3.55
N ASP A 198 17.99 -29.68 -4.32
CA ASP A 198 18.17 -28.25 -4.11
C ASP A 198 17.22 -27.49 -5.05
N PHE A 199 16.29 -26.73 -4.50
CA PHE A 199 15.35 -25.90 -5.26
C PHE A 199 15.93 -24.54 -5.67
N GLY A 200 17.13 -24.21 -5.18
CA GLY A 200 17.83 -22.95 -5.46
C GLY A 200 17.38 -21.77 -4.60
N GLU A 201 16.23 -21.88 -3.94
CA GLU A 201 15.61 -20.85 -3.11
C GLU A 201 14.72 -21.48 -2.02
N GLU A 202 14.28 -20.67 -1.07
CA GLU A 202 13.37 -21.11 -0.03
C GLU A 202 12.03 -21.56 -0.62
N ILE A 203 11.53 -22.71 -0.16
CA ILE A 203 10.25 -23.27 -0.59
C ILE A 203 9.34 -23.52 0.61
N ILE A 204 8.03 -23.46 0.38
CA ILE A 204 7.01 -23.75 1.38
C ILE A 204 6.50 -25.18 1.16
N ASN A 205 6.16 -25.90 2.24
CA ASN A 205 5.66 -27.28 2.23
C ASN A 205 6.61 -28.32 1.59
N GLY A 206 7.91 -28.01 1.46
CA GLY A 206 8.91 -28.97 0.97
C GLY A 206 9.12 -30.18 1.89
N ASP A 207 8.58 -30.15 3.10
CA ASP A 207 8.58 -31.23 4.08
C ASP A 207 7.31 -32.11 4.02
N ASP A 208 6.38 -31.87 3.08
CA ASP A 208 5.27 -32.78 2.84
C ASP A 208 5.70 -33.92 1.91
N LEU A 209 5.68 -35.14 2.45
CA LEU A 209 6.00 -36.36 1.72
C LEU A 209 5.11 -36.57 0.48
N ASN A 210 3.87 -36.07 0.51
CA ASN A 210 2.92 -36.22 -0.60
C ASN A 210 3.33 -35.42 -1.84
N ASN A 211 4.27 -34.48 -1.72
CA ASN A 211 4.76 -33.70 -2.86
C ASN A 211 5.74 -34.48 -3.75
N TYR A 212 6.14 -35.69 -3.34
CA TYR A 212 7.21 -36.45 -3.99
C TYR A 212 6.76 -37.85 -4.37
N THR A 213 6.84 -38.18 -5.66
CA THR A 213 6.60 -39.53 -6.16
C THR A 213 7.83 -40.04 -6.92
N LEU A 214 8.48 -41.09 -6.40
CA LEU A 214 9.62 -41.73 -7.07
C LEU A 214 9.17 -42.99 -7.79
N THR A 215 9.42 -43.06 -9.10
CA THR A 215 9.11 -44.23 -9.94
C THR A 215 10.38 -44.81 -10.55
N ARG A 216 10.58 -46.12 -10.41
CA ARG A 216 11.53 -46.87 -11.23
C ARG A 216 10.85 -47.31 -12.52
N LEU A 217 11.39 -46.87 -13.65
CA LEU A 217 10.77 -47.11 -14.95
C LEU A 217 10.74 -48.61 -15.29
N GLY A 218 9.53 -49.15 -15.43
CA GLY A 218 9.30 -50.57 -15.73
C GLY A 218 9.02 -51.46 -14.52
N GLU A 219 9.23 -50.96 -13.29
CA GLU A 219 9.00 -51.72 -12.05
C GLU A 219 7.98 -51.07 -11.10
N GLY A 220 7.73 -49.76 -11.24
CA GLY A 220 6.70 -49.04 -10.48
C GLY A 220 7.27 -48.08 -9.43
N GLU A 221 6.40 -47.64 -8.53
CA GLU A 221 6.73 -46.67 -7.47
C GLU A 221 7.67 -47.27 -6.41
N ILE A 222 8.60 -46.44 -5.95
CA ILE A 222 9.46 -46.70 -4.80
C ILE A 222 8.94 -45.86 -3.65
N SER A 223 8.68 -46.49 -2.51
CA SER A 223 8.22 -45.77 -1.33
C SER A 223 9.31 -44.84 -0.80
N ILE A 224 8.96 -43.56 -0.65
CA ILE A 224 9.73 -42.58 0.11
C ILE A 224 9.20 -42.66 1.55
N THR A 225 10.06 -42.87 2.53
CA THR A 225 9.68 -43.09 3.94
C THR A 225 9.83 -41.87 4.81
N GLY A 226 10.48 -40.82 4.30
CA GLY A 226 10.67 -39.58 5.03
C GLY A 226 11.16 -38.49 4.11
N VAL A 227 10.90 -37.26 4.51
CA VAL A 227 11.41 -36.05 3.91
C VAL A 227 11.92 -35.17 5.04
N ALA A 228 13.11 -34.60 4.85
CA ALA A 228 13.73 -33.69 5.78
C ALA A 228 14.10 -32.41 5.05
N PHE A 229 13.75 -31.27 5.65
CA PHE A 229 14.20 -29.96 5.20
C PHE A 229 15.51 -29.63 5.93
N GLU A 230 16.60 -29.55 5.19
CA GLU A 230 17.95 -29.45 5.76
C GLU A 230 18.41 -27.97 5.87
N SER A 231 18.06 -27.14 4.88
CA SER A 231 18.31 -25.69 4.83
C SER A 231 17.42 -25.02 3.77
N GLU A 232 17.50 -23.69 3.60
CA GLU A 232 16.80 -22.94 2.55
C GLU A 232 16.88 -23.68 1.19
N GLY A 233 15.73 -24.18 0.72
CA GLY A 233 15.62 -24.88 -0.57
C GLY A 233 16.17 -26.29 -0.65
N LEU A 234 16.80 -26.84 0.40
CA LEU A 234 17.41 -28.17 0.37
C LEU A 234 16.53 -29.21 1.06
N VAL A 235 16.03 -30.16 0.27
CA VAL A 235 15.18 -31.26 0.70
C VAL A 235 15.90 -32.59 0.55
N GLN A 236 15.88 -33.41 1.60
CA GLN A 236 16.38 -34.79 1.58
C GLN A 236 15.21 -35.78 1.67
N LEU A 237 15.06 -36.60 0.64
CA LEU A 237 14.11 -37.72 0.60
C LEU A 237 14.80 -39.00 1.09
N THR A 238 14.20 -39.71 2.05
CA THR A 238 14.65 -41.03 2.50
C THR A 238 13.88 -42.13 1.80
N LEU A 239 14.57 -43.10 1.21
CA LEU A 239 13.99 -44.19 0.41
C LEU A 239 13.81 -45.46 1.25
N ALA A 240 12.70 -46.18 1.03
CA ALA A 240 12.44 -47.47 1.67
C ALA A 240 13.40 -48.57 1.22
N GLU A 241 13.90 -48.46 -0.02
CA GLU A 241 14.88 -49.38 -0.59
C GLU A 241 16.00 -48.61 -1.32
N PRO A 242 17.22 -49.17 -1.35
CA PRO A 242 18.35 -48.56 -2.05
C PRO A 242 18.12 -48.47 -3.56
N LEU A 243 18.58 -47.37 -4.18
CA LEU A 243 18.63 -47.27 -5.64
C LEU A 243 19.54 -48.35 -6.25
N ILE A 244 19.08 -48.93 -7.35
CA ILE A 244 19.82 -49.90 -8.15
C ILE A 244 20.52 -49.16 -9.30
N GLY A 245 21.85 -49.32 -9.41
CA GLY A 245 22.63 -48.69 -10.45
C GLY A 245 22.36 -49.29 -11.84
N GLY A 246 22.28 -48.43 -12.86
CA GLY A 246 21.97 -48.83 -14.24
C GLY A 246 20.47 -48.78 -14.59
N GLU A 247 19.61 -48.60 -13.60
CA GLU A 247 18.18 -48.39 -13.79
C GLU A 247 17.84 -46.90 -14.01
N ASN A 248 16.67 -46.65 -14.61
CA ASN A 248 16.17 -45.29 -14.81
C ASN A 248 15.04 -44.98 -13.82
N TYR A 249 15.10 -43.79 -13.25
CA TYR A 249 14.13 -43.30 -12.26
C TYR A 249 13.52 -41.99 -12.74
N ARG A 250 12.27 -41.75 -12.35
CA ARG A 250 11.58 -40.47 -12.49
C ARG A 250 11.14 -40.03 -11.10
N LEU A 251 11.53 -38.83 -10.71
CA LEU A 251 10.97 -38.15 -9.55
C LEU A 251 9.96 -37.13 -10.08
N ASP A 252 8.70 -37.36 -9.78
CA ASP A 252 7.63 -36.42 -10.05
C ASP A 252 7.44 -35.56 -8.78
N LEU A 253 7.39 -34.24 -8.98
CA LEU A 253 7.05 -33.28 -7.94
C LEU A 253 5.60 -32.88 -8.19
N ASP A 254 4.72 -33.19 -7.25
CA ASP A 254 3.35 -32.73 -7.33
C ASP A 254 3.34 -31.24 -6.94
N SER A 255 2.73 -30.40 -7.78
CA SER A 255 2.50 -29.00 -7.44
C SER A 255 1.54 -28.96 -6.25
N ALA A 256 2.02 -28.45 -5.11
CA ALA A 256 1.18 -28.11 -3.97
C ALA A 256 0.10 -27.09 -4.35
#